data_AF-A0A538R4S9-F1
#
_entry.id   AF-A0A538R4S9-F1
#
_cell.length_a   1.000
_cell.length_b   1.000
_cell.length_c   1.000
_cell.angle_alpha   90.00
_cell.angle_beta   90.00
_cell.angle_gamma   90.00
#
_symmetry.space_group_name_H-M   'P 1'
#
loop_
_entity.id
_entity.type
_entity.pdbx_description
1 polymer ?
#
loop_
_entity_poly.entity_id
_entity_poly.type
_entity_poly.pdbx_seq_one_letter_code
_entity_poly.pdbx_strand_id
1 'polypeptide(L)'
;MDDSSLTELARQLASVGGVVAVVLGGSRARGTHRPDSDTDLGVFYRGELDVPALRALAADVTGEPVEVTDPGGWGPWVNGGAWLTLRGERVDWIYRDLERVHRVWNDCERGRYEVGIQAGHPLGYYSHTYAGEVALCRVLADPSGELGALQARTRHYPPALGDALVRGLWEADFMMMGARYGAAGADPTFAAGCLFRAIGVACHALHGHARQWLTHEKGMVTATARLPQAPQGFAERAHAVLAAVGASPREIEHTLAGAAALLGEIHAATDPSS
;
A
#
# COMPACT_ATOMS: atom_id res chain seq x y z
N MET A 1 -16.12 3.43 17.30
CA MET A 1 -15.62 4.74 17.70
C MET A 1 -16.26 5.73 16.77
N ASP A 2 -16.91 6.76 17.32
CA ASP A 2 -17.54 7.81 16.52
C ASP A 2 -16.50 8.83 16.02
N ASP A 3 -16.89 9.62 15.02
CA ASP A 3 -16.02 10.62 14.40
C ASP A 3 -15.57 11.71 15.39
N SER A 4 -16.36 11.99 16.43
CA SER A 4 -16.00 12.97 17.47
C SER A 4 -14.85 12.47 18.34
N SER A 5 -14.94 11.22 18.82
CA SER A 5 -13.90 10.59 19.63
C SER A 5 -12.59 10.46 18.84
N LEU A 6 -12.68 10.15 17.55
CA LEU A 6 -11.52 10.05 16.68
C LEU A 6 -10.84 11.40 16.45
N THR A 7 -11.63 12.48 16.29
CA THR A 7 -11.11 13.83 16.11
C THR A 7 -10.43 14.34 17.39
N GLU A 8 -10.99 14.03 18.56
CA GLU A 8 -10.39 14.37 19.85
C GLU A 8 -9.04 13.65 20.04
N LEU A 9 -8.99 12.34 19.78
CA LEU A 9 -7.75 11.57 19.83
C LEU A 9 -6.68 12.14 18.88
N ALA A 10 -7.09 12.52 17.68
CA ALA A 10 -6.18 13.15 16.72
C ALA A 10 -5.63 14.51 17.19
N ARG A 11 -6.43 15.32 17.90
CA ARG A 11 -5.95 16.57 18.52
C ARG A 11 -4.94 16.31 19.62
N GLN A 12 -5.18 15.31 20.47
CA GLN A 12 -4.25 14.93 21.54
C GLN A 12 -2.92 14.45 20.96
N LEU A 13 -2.97 13.58 19.95
CA LEU A 13 -1.79 13.14 19.21
C LEU A 13 -1.04 14.31 18.57
N ALA A 14 -1.75 15.26 17.95
CA ALA A 14 -1.14 16.44 17.34
C ALA A 14 -0.50 17.41 18.34
N SER A 15 -0.78 17.29 19.65
CA SER A 15 -0.09 18.06 20.70
C SER A 15 1.21 17.42 21.19
N VAL A 16 1.50 16.17 20.78
CA VAL A 16 2.73 15.47 21.16
C VAL A 16 3.93 16.02 20.40
N GLY A 17 5.05 16.19 21.10
CA GLY A 17 6.29 16.73 20.52
C GLY A 17 6.73 15.97 19.26
N GLY A 18 7.02 16.72 18.20
CA GLY A 18 7.43 16.18 16.90
C GLY A 18 6.28 15.81 15.96
N VAL A 19 5.05 15.63 16.44
CA VAL A 19 3.88 15.37 15.59
C VAL A 19 3.48 16.66 14.87
N VAL A 20 3.35 16.57 13.55
CA VAL A 20 2.95 17.68 12.66
C VAL A 20 1.49 17.58 12.27
N ALA A 21 1.01 16.36 11.99
CA ALA A 21 -0.35 16.12 11.57
C ALA A 21 -0.80 14.69 11.89
N VAL A 22 -2.12 14.51 11.99
CA VAL A 22 -2.76 13.22 12.22
C VAL A 22 -3.87 13.03 11.20
N VAL A 23 -3.92 11.86 10.58
CA VAL A 23 -4.91 11.53 9.55
C VAL A 23 -5.58 10.21 9.83
N LEU A 24 -6.82 10.06 9.38
CA LEU A 24 -7.44 8.76 9.18
C LEU A 24 -7.02 8.21 7.82
N GLY A 25 -6.45 7.00 7.82
CA GLY A 25 -6.05 6.27 6.64
C GLY A 25 -6.93 5.05 6.35
N GLY A 26 -6.36 4.13 5.58
CA GLY A 26 -6.89 2.78 5.43
C GLY A 26 -8.24 2.68 4.72
N SER A 27 -9.00 1.65 5.09
CA SER A 27 -10.31 1.35 4.48
C SER A 27 -11.38 2.36 4.88
N ARG A 28 -11.29 2.94 6.08
CA ARG A 28 -12.24 3.92 6.60
C ARG A 28 -12.15 5.25 5.86
N ALA A 29 -10.95 5.76 5.62
CA ALA A 29 -10.75 6.97 4.81
C ALA A 29 -11.30 6.84 3.38
N ARG A 30 -11.19 5.64 2.80
CA ARG A 30 -11.65 5.33 1.43
C ARG A 30 -13.13 4.92 1.34
N GLY A 31 -13.84 4.82 2.46
CA GLY A 31 -15.24 4.35 2.48
C GLY A 31 -15.43 2.87 2.12
N THR A 32 -14.38 2.05 2.19
CA THR A 32 -14.42 0.62 1.86
C THR A 32 -14.29 -0.29 3.09
N HIS A 33 -14.52 0.24 4.28
CA HIS A 33 -14.39 -0.48 5.53
C HIS A 33 -15.53 -1.49 5.73
N ARG A 34 -15.22 -2.55 6.47
CA ARG A 34 -16.18 -3.52 7.01
C ARG A 34 -16.34 -3.29 8.51
N PRO A 35 -17.36 -3.85 9.17
CA PRO A 35 -17.56 -3.68 10.61
C PRO A 35 -16.35 -4.10 11.47
N ASP A 36 -15.54 -5.05 10.99
CA ASP A 36 -14.33 -5.58 11.63
C ASP A 36 -13.03 -4.86 11.20
N SER A 37 -13.14 -3.78 10.43
CA SER A 37 -11.97 -3.05 9.95
C SER A 37 -11.38 -2.12 11.00
N ASP A 38 -10.05 -2.19 11.06
CA ASP A 38 -9.22 -1.41 11.97
C ASP A 38 -9.29 0.08 11.61
N THR A 39 -8.99 0.91 12.60
CA THR A 39 -8.88 2.35 12.42
C THR A 39 -7.42 2.73 12.31
N ASP A 40 -6.96 3.00 11.08
CA ASP A 40 -5.58 3.41 10.82
C ASP A 40 -5.43 4.93 11.04
N LEU A 41 -4.66 5.33 12.05
CA LEU A 41 -4.24 6.71 12.28
C LEU A 41 -2.79 6.91 11.84
N GLY A 42 -2.61 7.68 10.77
CA GLY A 42 -1.28 8.12 10.34
C GLY A 42 -0.80 9.28 11.21
N VAL A 43 0.30 9.06 11.93
CA VAL A 43 0.96 10.08 12.77
C VAL A 43 2.15 10.63 11.99
N PHE A 44 1.95 11.78 11.36
CA PHE A 44 2.99 12.46 10.60
C PHE A 44 3.86 13.28 11.54
N TYR A 45 5.16 13.03 11.52
CA TYR A 45 6.12 13.67 12.42
C TYR A 45 7.31 14.24 11.65
N ARG A 46 8.03 15.15 12.31
CA ARG A 46 9.29 15.72 11.80
C ARG A 46 10.28 15.87 12.94
N GLY A 47 11.55 15.53 12.66
CA GLY A 47 12.61 15.57 13.67
C GLY A 47 12.42 14.47 14.71
N GLU A 48 12.68 14.80 15.98
CA GLU A 48 12.52 13.86 17.09
C GLU A 48 11.05 13.75 17.49
N LEU A 49 10.55 12.52 17.51
CA LEU A 49 9.21 12.19 17.99
C LEU A 49 9.25 11.90 19.49
N ASP A 50 8.39 12.53 20.27
CA ASP A 50 8.27 12.28 21.71
C ASP A 50 7.51 10.96 21.97
N VAL A 51 8.20 9.84 21.74
CA VAL A 51 7.69 8.49 21.94
C VAL A 51 7.28 8.24 23.41
N PRO A 52 8.00 8.72 24.43
CA PRO A 52 7.52 8.66 25.82
C PRO A 52 6.15 9.30 26.02
N ALA A 53 5.90 10.48 25.44
CA ALA A 53 4.58 11.12 25.50
C ALA A 53 3.51 10.34 24.71
N LEU A 54 3.85 9.79 23.53
CA LEU A 54 2.93 8.89 22.81
C LEU A 54 2.56 7.66 23.65
N ARG A 55 3.52 7.06 24.34
CA ARG A 55 3.29 5.90 25.22
C ARG A 55 2.41 6.25 26.40
N ALA A 56 2.63 7.41 27.03
CA ALA A 56 1.78 7.90 28.10
C ALA A 56 0.34 8.14 27.61
N LEU A 57 0.19 8.79 26.45
CA LEU A 57 -1.12 9.00 25.83
C LEU A 57 -1.81 7.67 25.49
N ALA A 58 -1.10 6.73 24.88
CA ALA A 58 -1.61 5.41 24.55
C ALA A 58 -2.17 4.71 25.80
N ALA A 59 -1.41 4.73 26.90
CA ALA A 59 -1.82 4.11 28.15
C ALA A 59 -3.04 4.81 28.80
N ASP A 60 -3.12 6.14 28.69
CA ASP A 60 -4.28 6.89 29.18
C ASP A 60 -5.56 6.55 28.41
N VAL A 61 -5.48 6.49 27.07
CA VAL A 61 -6.66 6.24 26.22
C VAL A 61 -7.13 4.79 26.24
N THR A 62 -6.22 3.81 26.44
CA THR A 62 -6.59 2.39 26.57
C THR A 62 -6.92 2.00 28.01
N GLY A 63 -6.39 2.72 29.00
CA GLY A 63 -6.48 2.36 30.41
C GLY A 63 -5.47 1.29 30.85
N GLU A 64 -4.51 0.93 30.01
CA GLU A 64 -3.48 -0.08 30.30
C GLU A 64 -2.16 0.23 29.57
N PRO A 65 -1.00 -0.24 30.07
CA PRO A 65 0.26 -0.05 29.36
C PRO A 65 0.23 -0.62 27.94
N VAL A 66 0.69 0.17 26.96
CA VAL A 66 0.79 -0.23 25.55
C VAL A 66 2.24 -0.19 25.09
N GLU A 67 2.63 -1.18 24.29
CA GLU A 67 3.88 -1.12 23.55
C GLU A 67 3.78 -0.10 22.40
N VAL A 68 4.60 0.94 22.50
CA VAL A 68 4.76 1.99 21.48
C VAL A 68 6.21 1.95 21.04
N THR A 69 6.44 1.67 19.77
CA THR A 69 7.79 1.54 19.22
C THR A 69 8.45 2.90 19.04
N ASP A 70 9.78 2.91 19.04
CA ASP A 70 10.52 4.03 18.46
C ASP A 70 10.38 4.04 16.93
N PRO A 71 10.64 5.19 16.26
CA PRO A 71 10.81 5.21 14.81
C PRO A 71 11.86 4.19 14.35
N GLY A 72 11.51 3.39 13.34
CA GLY A 72 12.29 2.27 12.81
C GLY A 72 11.95 0.91 13.43
N GLY A 73 11.18 0.86 14.52
CA GLY A 73 10.84 -0.38 15.23
C GLY A 73 10.06 -1.41 14.41
N TRP A 74 9.33 -0.98 13.36
CA TRP A 74 8.63 -1.88 12.43
C TRP A 74 9.35 -2.04 11.09
N GLY A 75 10.60 -1.60 10.99
CA GLY A 75 11.42 -1.70 9.79
C GLY A 75 11.42 -0.44 8.93
N PRO A 76 12.06 -0.50 7.75
CA PRO A 76 12.48 0.69 7.03
C PRO A 76 11.35 1.41 6.30
N TRP A 77 10.11 0.90 6.27
CA TRP A 77 9.01 1.51 5.52
C TRP A 77 7.80 1.86 6.36
N VAL A 78 7.20 0.87 7.01
CA VAL A 78 6.08 1.12 7.95
C VAL A 78 6.55 1.97 9.13
N ASN A 79 7.86 1.94 9.41
CA ASN A 79 8.59 2.78 10.37
C ASN A 79 8.34 2.36 11.82
N GLY A 80 7.13 2.55 12.34
CA GLY A 80 6.81 2.23 13.72
C GLY A 80 5.41 2.71 14.08
N GLY A 81 5.05 2.54 15.35
CA GLY A 81 3.70 2.86 15.78
C GLY A 81 3.28 2.18 17.07
N ALA A 82 1.97 1.99 17.18
CA ALA A 82 1.32 1.26 18.25
C ALA A 82 0.07 0.55 17.73
N TRP A 83 -0.20 -0.64 18.25
CA TRP A 83 -1.49 -1.32 18.07
C TRP A 83 -2.30 -1.17 19.35
N LEU A 84 -3.49 -0.61 19.23
CA LEU A 84 -4.35 -0.26 20.37
C LEU A 84 -5.68 -0.97 20.28
N THR A 85 -6.27 -1.23 21.44
CA THR A 85 -7.68 -1.59 21.56
C THR A 85 -8.39 -0.52 22.36
N LEU A 86 -9.22 0.28 21.70
CA LEU A 86 -9.99 1.37 22.31
C LEU A 86 -11.46 0.99 22.34
N ARG A 87 -12.01 0.76 23.54
CA ARG A 87 -13.41 0.36 23.75
C ARG A 87 -13.81 -0.87 22.91
N GLY A 88 -12.90 -1.84 22.77
CA GLY A 88 -13.11 -3.06 22.00
C GLY A 88 -12.85 -2.94 20.49
N GLU A 89 -12.40 -1.79 20.00
CA GLU A 89 -12.06 -1.58 18.58
C GLU A 89 -10.55 -1.44 18.38
N ARG A 90 -10.04 -2.05 17.30
CA ARG A 90 -8.62 -1.97 16.93
C ARG A 90 -8.31 -0.61 16.30
N VAL A 91 -7.28 0.05 16.81
CA VAL A 91 -6.77 1.34 16.33
C VAL A 91 -5.27 1.25 16.18
N ASP A 92 -4.77 1.55 14.98
CA ASP A 92 -3.36 1.46 14.65
C ASP A 92 -2.80 2.87 14.54
N TRP A 93 -1.77 3.19 15.32
CA TRP A 93 -0.95 4.37 15.09
C TRP A 93 0.19 4.00 14.18
N ILE A 94 0.38 4.72 13.09
CA ILE A 94 1.41 4.42 12.09
C ILE A 94 2.22 5.68 11.82
N TYR A 95 3.52 5.61 12.09
CA TYR A 95 4.41 6.76 11.93
C TYR A 95 4.70 7.06 10.46
N ARG A 96 4.74 8.35 10.14
CA ARG A 96 5.13 8.87 8.84
C ARG A 96 6.11 10.03 9.01
N ASP A 97 7.38 9.78 8.67
CA ASP A 97 8.38 10.85 8.59
C ASP A 97 7.99 11.77 7.44
N LEU A 98 7.56 12.99 7.77
CA LEU A 98 7.07 13.95 6.79
C LEU A 98 8.16 14.40 5.82
N GLU A 99 9.44 14.43 6.23
CA GLU A 99 10.54 14.74 5.30
C GLU A 99 10.70 13.64 4.25
N ARG A 100 10.61 12.38 4.68
CA ARG A 100 10.64 11.25 3.74
C ARG A 100 9.43 11.27 2.81
N VAL A 101 8.24 11.57 3.31
CA VAL A 101 7.03 11.69 2.49
C VAL A 101 7.23 12.76 1.40
N HIS A 102 7.78 13.92 1.73
CA HIS A 102 8.13 14.96 0.74
C HIS A 102 9.18 14.50 -0.26
N ARG A 103 10.24 13.80 0.17
CA ARG A 103 11.25 13.23 -0.74
C ARG A 103 10.62 12.28 -1.74
N VAL A 104 9.82 11.32 -1.26
CA VAL A 104 9.12 10.35 -2.09
C VAL A 104 8.15 11.02 -3.04
N TRP A 105 7.41 12.03 -2.60
CA TRP A 105 6.55 12.80 -3.49
C TRP A 105 7.33 13.47 -4.63
N ASN A 106 8.45 14.13 -4.31
CA ASN A 106 9.33 14.73 -5.32
C ASN A 106 9.96 13.70 -6.27
N ASP A 107 10.13 12.45 -5.84
CA ASP A 107 10.56 11.34 -6.70
C ASP A 107 9.42 10.87 -7.61
N CYS A 108 8.20 10.73 -7.07
CA CYS A 108 7.01 10.39 -7.84
C CYS A 108 6.75 11.42 -8.97
N GLU A 109 6.88 12.71 -8.68
CA GLU A 109 6.76 13.79 -9.67
C GLU A 109 7.76 13.65 -10.84
N ARG A 110 8.89 12.96 -10.61
CA ARG A 110 9.94 12.70 -11.60
C ARG A 110 9.92 11.27 -12.14
N GLY A 111 8.86 10.51 -11.86
CA GLY A 111 8.73 9.13 -12.32
C GLY A 111 9.69 8.16 -11.67
N ARG A 112 10.12 8.44 -10.44
CA ARG A 112 10.97 7.56 -9.64
C ARG A 112 10.18 6.94 -8.50
N TYR A 113 10.43 5.66 -8.28
CA TYR A 113 9.97 4.92 -7.12
C TYR A 113 10.99 3.84 -6.80
N GLU A 114 10.92 3.31 -5.59
CA GLU A 114 11.71 2.16 -5.16
C GLU A 114 10.76 1.12 -4.54
N VAL A 115 11.19 -0.15 -4.55
CA VAL A 115 10.46 -1.26 -3.93
C VAL A 115 11.39 -1.88 -2.89
N GLY A 116 11.01 -1.80 -1.62
CA GLY A 116 11.84 -2.28 -0.52
C GLY A 116 11.24 -3.48 0.22
N ILE A 117 12.11 -4.24 0.89
CA ILE A 117 11.70 -5.34 1.76
C ILE A 117 11.07 -4.76 3.04
N GLN A 118 9.89 -5.25 3.40
CA GLN A 118 9.16 -4.80 4.58
C GLN A 118 8.28 -5.92 5.12
N ALA A 119 8.38 -6.19 6.42
CA ALA A 119 7.48 -7.13 7.09
C ALA A 119 6.02 -6.67 6.95
N GLY A 120 5.12 -7.62 6.67
CA GLY A 120 3.71 -7.34 6.39
C GLY A 120 3.40 -6.99 4.94
N HIS A 121 4.42 -6.77 4.09
CA HIS A 121 4.25 -6.45 2.67
C HIS A 121 4.90 -7.51 1.77
N PRO A 122 4.22 -8.63 1.47
CA PRO A 122 4.80 -9.76 0.72
C PRO A 122 5.21 -9.41 -0.71
N LEU A 123 4.60 -8.37 -1.31
CA LEU A 123 4.99 -7.87 -2.63
C LEU A 123 6.24 -6.97 -2.57
N GLY A 124 6.61 -6.49 -1.39
CA GLY A 124 7.53 -5.37 -1.19
C GLY A 124 6.77 -4.04 -1.07
N TYR A 125 7.34 -3.12 -0.31
CA TYR A 125 6.77 -1.79 -0.10
C TYR A 125 7.15 -0.87 -1.26
N TYR A 126 6.16 -0.44 -2.03
CA TYR A 126 6.35 0.55 -3.09
C TYR A 126 6.40 1.93 -2.47
N SER A 127 7.49 2.67 -2.69
CA SER A 127 7.69 3.96 -2.02
C SER A 127 6.54 4.95 -2.27
N HIS A 128 5.97 4.96 -3.48
CA HIS A 128 4.85 5.83 -3.84
C HIS A 128 3.59 5.64 -2.97
N THR A 129 3.50 4.55 -2.18
CA THR A 129 2.49 4.37 -1.14
C THR A 129 2.42 5.57 -0.20
N TYR A 130 3.54 6.19 0.19
CA TYR A 130 3.51 7.39 1.04
C TYR A 130 2.70 8.54 0.41
N ALA A 131 2.90 8.80 -0.88
CA ALA A 131 2.16 9.85 -1.59
C ALA A 131 0.68 9.47 -1.76
N GLY A 132 0.40 8.21 -2.09
CA GLY A 132 -0.96 7.70 -2.22
C GLY A 132 -1.74 7.72 -0.90
N GLU A 133 -1.10 7.40 0.22
CA GLU A 133 -1.71 7.51 1.55
C GLU A 133 -2.09 8.95 1.86
N VAL A 134 -1.22 9.93 1.59
CA VAL A 134 -1.54 11.34 1.75
C VAL A 134 -2.68 11.77 0.82
N ALA A 135 -2.69 11.30 -0.43
CA ALA A 135 -3.74 11.63 -1.40
C ALA A 135 -5.12 11.13 -0.98
N LEU A 136 -5.19 9.95 -0.32
CA LEU A 136 -6.42 9.23 -0.01
C LEU A 136 -6.89 9.39 1.44
N CYS A 137 -6.07 9.95 2.34
CA CYS A 137 -6.42 10.08 3.74
C CYS A 137 -7.47 11.16 4.01
N ARG A 138 -8.11 11.08 5.18
CA ARG A 138 -8.90 12.17 5.75
C ARG A 138 -8.06 12.85 6.83
N VAL A 139 -7.69 14.10 6.61
CA VAL A 139 -6.95 14.89 7.61
C VAL A 139 -7.85 15.14 8.83
N LEU A 140 -7.37 14.78 10.01
CA LEU A 140 -8.09 14.97 11.29
C LEU A 140 -7.52 16.14 12.09
N ALA A 141 -6.20 16.29 12.09
CA ALA A 141 -5.49 17.41 12.70
C ALA A 141 -4.28 17.79 11.85
N ASP A 142 -4.18 19.07 11.48
CA ASP A 142 -3.02 19.64 10.78
C ASP A 142 -2.90 21.13 11.16
N PRO A 143 -2.33 21.45 12.34
CA PRO A 143 -2.28 22.82 12.85
C PRO A 143 -1.52 23.79 11.93
N SER A 144 -0.56 23.26 11.15
CA SER A 144 0.29 24.04 10.24
C SER A 144 -0.32 24.24 8.85
N GLY A 145 -1.26 23.37 8.45
CA GLY A 145 -1.79 23.30 7.09
C GLY A 145 -0.84 22.65 6.07
N GLU A 146 0.34 22.18 6.49
CA GLU A 146 1.36 21.63 5.61
C GLU A 146 0.90 20.32 4.94
N LEU A 147 0.28 19.43 5.71
CA LEU A 147 -0.17 18.15 5.18
C LEU A 147 -1.37 18.35 4.24
N GLY A 148 -2.25 19.30 4.54
CA GLY A 148 -3.34 19.72 3.66
C GLY A 148 -2.83 20.26 2.32
N ALA A 149 -1.79 21.10 2.34
CA ALA A 149 -1.14 21.60 1.12
C ALA A 149 -0.49 20.48 0.30
N LEU A 150 0.17 19.53 0.97
CA LEU A 150 0.72 18.35 0.30
C LEU A 150 -0.38 17.47 -0.29
N GLN A 151 -1.46 17.21 0.45
CA GLN A 151 -2.60 16.43 -0.04
C GLN A 151 -3.24 17.05 -1.29
N ALA A 152 -3.38 18.37 -1.35
CA ALA A 152 -3.91 19.05 -2.54
C ALA A 152 -3.07 18.72 -3.79
N ARG A 153 -1.74 18.60 -3.63
CA ARG A 153 -0.84 18.20 -4.72
C ARG A 153 -0.95 16.72 -5.05
N THR A 154 -0.91 15.83 -4.05
CA THR A 154 -0.91 14.37 -4.26
C THR A 154 -2.23 13.83 -4.81
N ARG A 155 -3.35 14.57 -4.67
CA ARG A 155 -4.61 14.27 -5.37
C ARG A 155 -4.46 14.28 -6.89
N HIS A 156 -3.48 15.00 -7.43
CA HIS A 156 -3.13 14.94 -8.84
C HIS A 156 -2.03 13.90 -9.05
N TYR A 157 -2.42 12.74 -9.59
CA TYR A 157 -1.51 11.63 -9.82
C TYR A 157 -0.40 12.04 -10.83
N PRO A 158 0.90 11.88 -10.51
CA PRO A 158 1.97 12.28 -11.42
C PRO A 158 2.00 11.43 -12.70
N PRO A 159 1.90 12.04 -13.90
CA PRO A 159 2.00 11.28 -15.15
C PRO A 159 3.33 10.52 -15.28
N ALA A 160 4.44 11.14 -14.85
CA ALA A 160 5.75 10.52 -14.88
C ALA A 160 5.83 9.23 -14.04
N LEU A 161 5.16 9.19 -12.87
CA LEU A 161 5.09 7.98 -12.03
C LEU A 161 4.36 6.86 -12.74
N GLY A 162 3.17 7.15 -13.29
CA GLY A 162 2.41 6.08 -13.93
C GLY A 162 3.09 5.56 -15.20
N ASP A 163 3.80 6.41 -15.95
CA ASP A 163 4.60 5.95 -17.09
C ASP A 163 5.75 5.05 -16.63
N ALA A 164 6.35 5.36 -15.47
CA ALA A 164 7.40 4.53 -14.88
C ALA A 164 6.87 3.18 -14.41
N LEU A 165 5.68 3.13 -13.80
CA LEU A 165 5.04 1.88 -13.37
C LEU A 165 4.63 1.02 -14.57
N VAL A 166 4.12 1.61 -15.65
CA VAL A 166 3.84 0.91 -16.90
C VAL A 166 5.12 0.37 -17.52
N ARG A 167 6.19 1.18 -17.60
CA ARG A 167 7.51 0.69 -18.04
C ARG A 167 7.98 -0.47 -17.16
N GLY A 168 7.73 -0.43 -15.86
CA GLY A 168 8.06 -1.50 -14.92
C GLY A 168 7.37 -2.85 -15.17
N LEU A 169 6.35 -2.90 -16.06
CA LEU A 169 5.62 -4.12 -16.38
C LEU A 169 6.51 -5.24 -16.96
N TRP A 170 7.68 -4.90 -17.52
CA TRP A 170 8.67 -5.89 -17.98
C TRP A 170 9.06 -6.90 -16.88
N GLU A 171 9.02 -6.49 -15.61
CA GLU A 171 9.34 -7.36 -14.48
C GLU A 171 8.34 -8.53 -14.39
N ALA A 172 7.07 -8.31 -14.73
CA ALA A 172 6.08 -9.39 -14.77
C ALA A 172 6.44 -10.44 -15.82
N ASP A 173 6.91 -10.02 -16.99
CA ASP A 173 7.38 -10.96 -18.04
C ASP A 173 8.62 -11.74 -17.57
N PHE A 174 9.52 -11.08 -16.86
CA PHE A 174 10.69 -11.72 -16.27
C PHE A 174 10.30 -12.75 -15.21
N MET A 175 9.31 -12.44 -14.37
CA MET A 175 8.74 -13.41 -13.41
C MET A 175 8.08 -14.60 -14.12
N MET A 176 7.38 -14.37 -15.24
CA MET A 176 6.82 -15.48 -16.02
C MET A 176 7.90 -16.39 -16.62
N MET A 177 9.05 -15.85 -17.01
CA MET A 177 10.21 -16.64 -17.40
C MET A 177 10.73 -17.48 -16.22
N GLY A 178 10.85 -16.87 -15.03
CA GLY A 178 11.19 -17.58 -13.79
C GLY A 178 10.23 -18.73 -13.49
N ALA A 179 8.93 -18.49 -13.55
CA ALA A 179 7.90 -19.48 -13.25
C ALA A 179 7.97 -20.72 -14.16
N ARG A 180 8.40 -20.55 -15.43
CA ARG A 180 8.61 -21.69 -16.36
C ARG A 180 9.76 -22.60 -15.92
N TYR A 181 10.82 -22.06 -15.30
CA TYR A 181 11.85 -22.89 -14.68
C TYR A 181 11.28 -23.67 -13.48
N GLY A 182 10.39 -23.05 -12.70
CA GLY A 182 9.64 -23.73 -11.65
C GLY A 182 8.82 -24.92 -12.18
N ALA A 183 8.14 -24.75 -13.33
CA ALA A 183 7.41 -25.84 -13.98
C ALA A 183 8.34 -27.01 -14.36
N ALA A 184 9.46 -26.72 -15.04
CA ALA A 184 10.43 -27.74 -15.46
C ALA A 184 11.07 -28.49 -14.27
N GLY A 185 11.24 -27.81 -13.13
CA GLY A 185 11.78 -28.38 -11.90
C GLY A 185 10.75 -29.04 -10.97
N ALA A 186 9.47 -29.08 -11.34
CA ALA A 186 8.37 -29.49 -10.46
C ALA A 186 8.35 -28.72 -9.10
N ASP A 187 8.60 -27.40 -9.16
CA ASP A 187 8.63 -26.48 -8.02
C ASP A 187 7.43 -25.50 -8.06
N PRO A 188 6.25 -25.94 -7.58
CA PRO A 188 5.06 -25.11 -7.56
C PRO A 188 5.17 -23.93 -6.59
N THR A 189 6.02 -24.02 -5.57
CA THR A 189 6.23 -22.93 -4.59
C THR A 189 6.93 -21.76 -5.25
N PHE A 190 8.02 -22.01 -6.00
CA PHE A 190 8.70 -20.96 -6.75
C PHE A 190 7.81 -20.37 -7.85
N ALA A 191 7.05 -21.22 -8.55
CA ALA A 191 6.08 -20.76 -9.55
C ALA A 191 5.01 -19.85 -8.92
N ALA A 192 4.47 -20.21 -7.75
CA ALA A 192 3.51 -19.40 -7.01
C ALA A 192 4.07 -18.02 -6.64
N GLY A 193 5.32 -17.96 -6.16
CA GLY A 193 6.00 -16.70 -5.84
C GLY A 193 6.18 -15.80 -7.07
N CYS A 194 6.60 -16.38 -8.19
CA CYS A 194 6.71 -15.65 -9.47
C CYS A 194 5.35 -15.11 -9.94
N LEU A 195 4.30 -15.94 -9.88
CA LEU A 195 2.95 -15.54 -10.26
C LEU A 195 2.41 -14.41 -9.38
N PHE A 196 2.61 -14.49 -8.06
CA PHE A 196 2.20 -13.43 -7.14
C PHE A 196 2.89 -12.11 -7.46
N ARG A 197 4.21 -12.15 -7.72
CA ARG A 197 4.98 -10.95 -8.10
C ARG A 197 4.52 -10.40 -9.44
N ALA A 198 4.31 -11.24 -10.45
CA ALA A 198 3.85 -10.83 -11.77
C ALA A 198 2.48 -10.12 -11.72
N ILE A 199 1.51 -10.69 -11.00
CA ILE A 199 0.19 -10.07 -10.81
C ILE A 199 0.28 -8.76 -10.04
N GLY A 200 1.12 -8.69 -9.00
CA GLY A 200 1.33 -7.46 -8.24
C GLY A 200 1.92 -6.32 -9.06
N VAL A 201 2.96 -6.60 -9.86
CA VAL A 201 3.55 -5.63 -10.80
C VAL A 201 2.50 -5.17 -11.82
N ALA A 202 1.71 -6.10 -12.37
CA ALA A 202 0.66 -5.78 -13.33
C ALA A 202 -0.44 -4.89 -12.73
N CYS A 203 -0.82 -5.11 -11.46
CA CYS A 203 -1.74 -4.21 -10.75
C CYS A 203 -1.17 -2.80 -10.65
N HIS A 204 0.10 -2.65 -10.28
CA HIS A 204 0.76 -1.34 -10.22
C HIS A 204 0.83 -0.65 -11.59
N ALA A 205 1.11 -1.40 -12.66
CA ALA A 205 1.13 -0.86 -14.02
C ALA A 205 -0.26 -0.35 -14.47
N LEU A 206 -1.32 -1.14 -14.26
CA LEU A 206 -2.70 -0.73 -14.58
C LEU A 206 -3.13 0.51 -13.78
N HIS A 207 -2.81 0.54 -12.49
CA HIS A 207 -3.06 1.72 -11.65
C HIS A 207 -2.26 2.95 -12.11
N GLY A 208 -1.01 2.75 -12.51
CA GLY A 208 -0.16 3.79 -13.09
C GLY A 208 -0.73 4.35 -14.40
N HIS A 209 -1.18 3.48 -15.29
CA HIS A 209 -1.84 3.86 -16.54
C HIS A 209 -3.16 4.62 -16.28
N ALA A 210 -4.00 4.09 -15.38
CA ALA A 210 -5.29 4.70 -15.01
C ALA A 210 -5.16 5.96 -14.13
N ARG A 211 -3.94 6.31 -13.71
CA ARG A 211 -3.65 7.45 -12.81
C ARG A 211 -4.41 7.36 -11.48
N GLN A 212 -4.52 6.14 -10.94
CA GLN A 212 -5.20 5.85 -9.68
C GLN A 212 -4.22 5.30 -8.65
N TRP A 213 -4.26 5.83 -7.43
CA TRP A 213 -3.38 5.38 -6.35
C TRP A 213 -3.67 3.93 -5.92
N LEU A 214 -2.63 3.11 -5.82
CA LEU A 214 -2.63 1.79 -5.19
C LEU A 214 -1.62 1.81 -4.03
N THR A 215 -2.11 1.72 -2.81
CA THR A 215 -1.29 1.93 -1.59
C THR A 215 -0.87 0.66 -0.87
N HIS A 216 -1.47 -0.49 -1.17
CA HIS A 216 -1.11 -1.77 -0.55
C HIS A 216 -1.57 -2.97 -1.40
N GLU A 217 -0.95 -4.11 -1.18
CA GLU A 217 -1.23 -5.37 -1.85
C GLU A 217 -2.52 -6.05 -1.36
N LYS A 218 -2.96 -5.81 -0.12
CA LYS A 218 -4.23 -6.34 0.40
C LYS A 218 -5.41 -5.87 -0.43
N GLY A 219 -6.08 -6.77 -1.15
CA GLY A 219 -7.20 -6.39 -2.02
C GLY A 219 -6.80 -5.64 -3.29
N MET A 220 -5.51 -5.61 -3.66
CA MET A 220 -5.06 -4.96 -4.90
C MET A 220 -5.78 -5.51 -6.13
N VAL A 221 -6.01 -6.82 -6.19
CA VAL A 221 -6.68 -7.47 -7.32
C VAL A 221 -8.13 -6.96 -7.47
N THR A 222 -8.85 -6.83 -6.35
CA THR A 222 -10.21 -6.27 -6.34
C THR A 222 -10.21 -4.79 -6.71
N ALA A 223 -9.21 -4.02 -6.27
CA ALA A 223 -9.11 -2.61 -6.62
C ALA A 223 -8.82 -2.43 -8.12
N THR A 224 -7.84 -3.17 -8.66
CA THR A 224 -7.47 -3.17 -10.08
C THR A 224 -8.65 -3.57 -10.96
N ALA A 225 -9.46 -4.57 -10.57
CA ALA A 225 -10.63 -5.01 -11.34
C ALA A 225 -11.72 -3.94 -11.52
N ARG A 226 -11.69 -2.84 -10.74
CA ARG A 226 -12.62 -1.71 -10.88
C ARG A 226 -12.13 -0.65 -11.86
N LEU A 227 -10.89 -0.76 -12.34
CA LEU A 227 -10.35 0.17 -13.31
C LEU A 227 -11.04 -0.06 -14.66
N PRO A 228 -11.37 1.01 -15.41
CA PRO A 228 -11.98 0.90 -16.74
C PRO A 228 -11.17 0.05 -17.72
N GLN A 229 -9.84 0.07 -17.60
CA GLN A 229 -8.90 -0.62 -18.48
C GLN A 229 -8.56 -2.04 -18.01
N ALA A 230 -9.14 -2.51 -16.90
CA ALA A 230 -8.86 -3.85 -16.42
C ALA A 230 -9.43 -4.90 -17.40
N PRO A 231 -8.65 -5.94 -17.74
CA PRO A 231 -9.14 -7.05 -18.55
C PRO A 231 -10.45 -7.64 -18.03
N GLN A 232 -11.29 -8.16 -18.93
CA GLN A 232 -12.54 -8.79 -18.53
C GLN A 232 -12.26 -9.96 -17.58
N GLY A 233 -13.00 -9.98 -16.45
CA GLY A 233 -12.83 -11.00 -15.42
C GLY A 233 -11.49 -10.94 -14.70
N PHE A 234 -10.78 -9.81 -14.71
CA PHE A 234 -9.42 -9.67 -14.13
C PHE A 234 -9.30 -10.31 -12.73
N ALA A 235 -10.21 -9.99 -11.81
CA ALA A 235 -10.11 -10.50 -10.43
C ALA A 235 -10.23 -12.03 -10.36
N GLU A 236 -11.22 -12.61 -11.04
CA GLU A 236 -11.43 -14.05 -11.08
C GLU A 236 -10.21 -14.76 -11.66
N ARG A 237 -9.70 -14.27 -12.79
CA ARG A 237 -8.54 -14.84 -13.50
C ARG A 237 -7.25 -14.72 -12.66
N ALA A 238 -7.00 -13.57 -12.05
CA ALA A 238 -5.83 -13.36 -11.19
C ALA A 238 -5.89 -14.23 -9.93
N HIS A 239 -7.07 -14.40 -9.32
CA HIS A 239 -7.23 -15.32 -8.18
C HIS A 239 -7.09 -16.79 -8.59
N ALA A 240 -7.64 -17.20 -9.74
CA ALA A 240 -7.54 -18.57 -10.22
C ALA A 240 -6.09 -19.02 -10.42
N VAL A 241 -5.24 -18.14 -10.96
CA VAL A 241 -3.80 -18.41 -11.17
C VAL A 241 -3.07 -18.77 -9.87
N LEU A 242 -3.45 -18.17 -8.74
CA LEU A 242 -2.83 -18.44 -7.43
C LEU A 242 -3.58 -19.50 -6.61
N ALA A 243 -4.88 -19.68 -6.84
CA ALA A 243 -5.68 -20.67 -6.14
C ALA A 243 -5.31 -22.11 -6.52
N ALA A 244 -4.85 -22.31 -7.76
CA ALA A 244 -4.47 -23.62 -8.27
C ALA A 244 -3.23 -23.52 -9.17
N VAL A 245 -2.05 -23.36 -8.56
CA VAL A 245 -0.79 -23.29 -9.32
C VAL A 245 -0.50 -24.60 -10.06
N GLY A 246 -0.79 -25.74 -9.43
CA GLY A 246 -0.53 -27.09 -9.96
C GLY A 246 0.46 -27.88 -9.10
N ALA A 247 0.45 -29.20 -9.20
CA ALA A 247 1.37 -30.10 -8.50
C ALA A 247 2.33 -30.83 -9.45
N SER A 248 2.06 -30.80 -10.77
CA SER A 248 2.91 -31.35 -11.81
C SER A 248 3.37 -30.29 -12.80
N PRO A 249 4.48 -30.52 -13.54
CA PRO A 249 4.94 -29.60 -14.59
C PRO A 249 3.84 -29.19 -15.56
N ARG A 250 3.01 -30.15 -16.02
CA ARG A 250 1.91 -29.92 -16.95
C ARG A 250 0.83 -28.99 -16.38
N GLU A 251 0.47 -29.16 -15.11
CA GLU A 251 -0.51 -28.31 -14.44
C GLU A 251 0.03 -26.89 -14.25
N ILE A 252 1.30 -26.77 -13.84
CA ILE A 252 1.97 -25.47 -13.72
C ILE A 252 1.98 -24.77 -15.08
N GLU A 253 2.39 -25.44 -16.15
CA GLU A 253 2.37 -24.89 -17.52
C GLU A 253 0.98 -24.39 -17.95
N HIS A 254 -0.08 -25.11 -17.60
CA HIS A 254 -1.45 -24.69 -17.87
C HIS A 254 -1.80 -23.38 -17.14
N THR A 255 -1.46 -23.29 -15.85
CA THR A 255 -1.62 -22.06 -15.06
C THR A 255 -0.82 -20.89 -15.65
N LEU A 256 0.42 -21.15 -16.07
CA LEU A 256 1.28 -20.13 -16.69
C LEU A 256 0.71 -19.64 -18.01
N ALA A 257 0.06 -20.49 -18.80
CA ALA A 257 -0.62 -20.07 -20.03
C ALA A 257 -1.77 -19.10 -19.74
N GLY A 258 -2.58 -19.36 -18.70
CA GLY A 258 -3.64 -18.46 -18.26
C GLY A 258 -3.11 -17.11 -17.77
N ALA A 259 -2.04 -17.12 -16.97
CA ALA A 259 -1.37 -15.91 -16.51
C ALA A 259 -0.74 -15.11 -17.66
N ALA A 260 -0.12 -15.78 -18.63
CA ALA A 260 0.47 -15.15 -19.80
C ALA A 260 -0.59 -14.49 -20.69
N ALA A 261 -1.75 -15.12 -20.88
CA ALA A 261 -2.86 -14.51 -21.61
C ALA A 261 -3.37 -13.23 -20.91
N LEU A 262 -3.52 -13.28 -19.58
CA LEU A 262 -3.92 -12.12 -18.79
C LEU A 262 -2.90 -10.99 -18.90
N LEU A 263 -1.61 -11.28 -18.78
CA LEU A 263 -0.54 -10.28 -18.93
C LEU A 263 -0.50 -9.68 -20.34
N GLY A 264 -0.73 -10.48 -21.38
CA GLY A 264 -0.81 -9.99 -22.76
C GLY A 264 -1.92 -8.96 -22.96
N GLU A 265 -3.10 -9.18 -22.37
CA GLU A 265 -4.20 -8.21 -22.38
C GLU A 265 -3.83 -6.91 -21.63
N ILE A 266 -3.07 -7.02 -20.53
CA ILE A 266 -2.61 -5.87 -19.75
C ILE A 266 -1.57 -5.05 -20.51
N HIS A 267 -0.62 -5.70 -21.18
CA HIS A 267 0.31 -5.03 -22.08
C HIS A 267 -0.44 -4.27 -23.16
N ALA A 268 -1.42 -4.90 -23.81
CA ALA A 268 -2.24 -4.24 -24.82
C ALA A 268 -3.05 -3.06 -24.26
N ALA A 269 -3.60 -3.18 -23.05
CA ALA A 269 -4.39 -2.13 -22.41
C ALA A 269 -3.56 -0.96 -21.85
N THR A 270 -2.24 -1.13 -21.71
CA THR A 270 -1.33 -0.11 -21.17
C THR A 270 -0.37 0.44 -22.23
N ASP A 271 -0.46 -0.03 -23.48
CA ASP A 271 0.31 0.48 -24.60
C ASP A 271 -0.08 1.94 -24.87
N PRO A 272 0.87 2.88 -24.88
CA PRO A 272 0.61 4.29 -25.20
C PRO A 272 -0.05 4.51 -26.58
N SER A 273 0.00 3.49 -27.45
CA SER A 273 -0.52 3.52 -28.82
C SER A 273 -1.98 3.06 -28.94
N SER A 274 -2.59 2.61 -27.83
CA SER A 274 -3.94 2.05 -27.77
C SER A 274 -5.04 3.04 -27.39
#